data_AF-A0A9D1FLA8-F1
#
_entry.id   AF-A0A9D1FLA8-F1
#
_cell.length_a   1.000
_cell.length_b   1.000
_cell.length_c   1.000
_cell.angle_alpha   90.00
_cell.angle_beta   90.00
_cell.angle_gamma   90.00
#
_symmetry.space_group_name_H-M   'P 1'
#
loop_
_entity.id
_entity.type
_entity.pdbx_description
1 polymer ?
#
loop_
_entity_poly.entity_id
_entity_poly.type
_entity_poly.pdbx_seq_one_letter_code
_entity_poly.pdbx_strand_id
1 'polypeptide(L)'
;MRSLPFLDEFKQEARGAVFTKEQAMQISLRLLSKELQSPDNTDEEKAVLQKAIEYFSVRYLDETQTETDAMLDAFNVARLSTDDIADGLKAVLFDAE
;
A
#
# COMPACT_ATOMS: atom_id res chain seq x y z
N MET A 1 -4.19 5.85 -15.88
CA MET A 1 -4.37 5.28 -14.53
C MET A 1 -5.03 3.93 -14.70
N ARG A 2 -4.31 2.86 -14.37
CA ARG A 2 -4.82 1.49 -14.33
C ARG A 2 -6.00 1.39 -13.37
N SER A 3 -6.99 0.55 -13.69
CA SER A 3 -8.09 0.24 -12.77
C SER A 3 -7.59 -0.75 -11.73
N LEU A 4 -7.71 -0.42 -10.45
CA LEU A 4 -7.32 -1.28 -9.33
C LEU A 4 -8.61 -1.65 -8.55
N PRO A 5 -9.36 -2.67 -9.01
CA PRO A 5 -10.69 -2.97 -8.49
C PRO A 5 -10.69 -3.28 -6.98
N PHE A 6 -9.67 -3.95 -6.46
CA PHE A 6 -9.58 -4.26 -5.03
C PHE A 6 -9.19 -3.03 -4.21
N LEU A 7 -8.42 -2.10 -4.80
CA LEU A 7 -8.16 -0.81 -4.16
C LEU A 7 -9.45 0.02 -4.08
N ASP A 8 -10.24 0.06 -5.15
CA ASP A 8 -11.50 0.79 -5.17
C ASP A 8 -12.53 0.20 -4.19
N GLU A 9 -12.61 -1.13 -4.10
CA GLU A 9 -13.41 -1.83 -3.10
C GLU A 9 -12.95 -1.48 -1.67
N PHE A 10 -11.65 -1.52 -1.39
CA PHE A 10 -11.09 -1.13 -0.09
C PHE A 10 -11.45 0.31 0.28
N LYS A 11 -11.39 1.24 -0.68
CA LYS A 11 -11.79 2.64 -0.45
C LYS A 11 -13.26 2.78 -0.04
N GLN A 12 -14.13 1.92 -0.55
CA GLN A 12 -15.55 1.92 -0.19
C GLN A 12 -15.80 1.26 1.16
N GLU A 13 -15.20 0.09 1.40
CA GLU A 13 -15.42 -0.69 2.62
C GLU A 13 -14.81 -0.05 3.86
N ALA A 14 -13.59 0.47 3.74
CA ALA A 14 -12.84 1.05 4.85
C ALA A 14 -12.98 2.58 4.93
N ARG A 15 -14.04 3.15 4.37
CA ARG A 15 -14.19 4.62 4.31
C ARG A 15 -14.20 5.24 5.72
N GLY A 16 -13.26 6.14 5.98
CA GLY A 16 -13.13 6.83 7.28
C GLY A 16 -12.44 6.02 8.38
N ALA A 17 -11.92 4.82 8.07
CA ALA A 17 -11.07 4.08 8.98
C ALA A 17 -9.69 4.73 9.12
N VAL A 18 -9.09 4.56 10.30
CA VAL A 18 -7.71 4.94 10.58
C VAL A 18 -6.92 3.70 10.98
N PHE A 19 -5.69 3.63 10.48
CA PHE A 19 -4.81 2.48 10.61
C PHE A 19 -3.51 2.89 11.27
N THR A 20 -2.96 1.95 12.04
CA THR A 20 -1.55 2.06 12.45
C THR A 20 -0.66 1.88 11.22
N LYS A 21 0.59 2.29 11.35
CA LYS A 21 1.59 2.09 10.32
C LYS A 21 1.72 0.61 9.94
N GLU A 22 1.86 -0.29 10.92
CA GLU A 22 1.93 -1.72 10.64
C GLU A 22 0.69 -2.25 9.89
N GLN A 23 -0.51 -1.82 10.30
CA GLN A 23 -1.75 -2.20 9.62
C GLN A 23 -1.80 -1.69 8.18
N ALA A 24 -1.43 -0.43 7.95
CA ALA A 24 -1.39 0.17 6.62
C ALA A 24 -0.40 -0.57 5.70
N MET A 25 0.76 -0.99 6.21
CA MET A 25 1.71 -1.81 5.47
C MET A 25 1.12 -3.15 5.05
N GLN A 26 0.55 -3.88 6.02
CA GLN A 26 -0.03 -5.19 5.76
C GLN A 26 -1.22 -5.12 4.80
N ILE A 27 -2.05 -4.11 4.94
CA ILE A 27 -3.17 -3.83 4.02
C ILE A 27 -2.64 -3.54 2.62
N SER A 28 -1.65 -2.67 2.49
CA SER A 28 -1.04 -2.31 1.21
C SER A 28 -0.46 -3.52 0.47
N LEU A 29 0.33 -4.34 1.17
CA LEU A 29 0.89 -5.57 0.62
C LEU A 29 -0.20 -6.58 0.21
N ARG A 30 -1.25 -6.71 1.04
CA ARG A 30 -2.38 -7.59 0.73
C ARG A 30 -3.16 -7.10 -0.50
N LEU A 31 -3.38 -5.79 -0.63
CA LEU A 31 -4.06 -5.20 -1.78
C LEU A 31 -3.23 -5.44 -3.06
N LEU A 32 -1.94 -5.13 -3.05
CA LEU A 32 -1.06 -5.39 -4.20
C LEU A 32 -1.01 -6.88 -4.58
N SER A 33 -0.98 -7.78 -3.59
CA SER A 33 -0.99 -9.22 -3.84
C SER A 33 -2.31 -9.71 -4.43
N LYS A 34 -3.45 -9.18 -3.96
CA LYS A 34 -4.77 -9.47 -4.53
C LYS A 34 -4.87 -8.97 -5.96
N GLU A 35 -4.41 -7.73 -6.19
CA GLU A 35 -4.34 -7.16 -7.54
C GLU A 35 -3.48 -8.05 -8.43
N LEU A 36 -2.29 -8.51 -7.99
CA LEU A 36 -1.41 -9.38 -8.77
C LEU A 36 -2.06 -10.71 -9.15
N GLN A 37 -2.84 -11.29 -8.24
CA GLN A 37 -3.55 -12.55 -8.46
C GLN A 37 -4.78 -12.42 -9.36
N SER A 38 -5.18 -11.20 -9.74
CA SER A 38 -6.30 -11.00 -10.64
C SER A 38 -6.04 -11.68 -12.00
N PRO A 39 -6.96 -12.54 -12.49
CA PRO A 39 -6.80 -13.24 -13.76
C PRO A 39 -6.82 -12.30 -14.96
N ASP A 40 -7.34 -11.08 -14.80
CA ASP A 40 -7.47 -10.08 -15.85
C ASP A 40 -6.17 -9.31 -16.12
N ASN A 41 -5.12 -9.54 -15.32
CA ASN A 41 -3.84 -8.87 -15.50
C ASN A 41 -3.05 -9.41 -16.68
N THR A 42 -2.56 -8.49 -17.50
CA THR A 42 -1.53 -8.74 -18.51
C THR A 42 -0.18 -9.08 -17.85
N ASP A 43 0.74 -9.66 -18.62
CA ASP A 43 2.08 -10.01 -18.10
C ASP A 43 2.90 -8.76 -17.73
N GLU A 44 2.73 -7.66 -18.45
CA GLU A 44 3.33 -6.34 -18.11
C GLU A 44 2.79 -5.82 -16.77
N GLU A 45 1.48 -5.90 -16.57
CA GLU A 45 0.82 -5.47 -15.34
C GLU A 45 1.20 -6.30 -14.12
N LYS A 46 1.46 -7.61 -14.32
CA LYS A 46 1.99 -8.49 -13.27
C LYS A 46 3.41 -8.11 -12.91
N ALA A 47 4.25 -7.79 -13.90
CA ALA A 47 5.63 -7.36 -13.66
C ALA A 47 5.70 -6.05 -12.85
N VAL A 48 4.87 -5.06 -13.20
CA VAL A 48 4.77 -3.79 -12.46
C VAL A 48 4.28 -4.02 -11.02
N LEU A 49 3.25 -4.84 -10.82
CA LEU A 49 2.75 -5.16 -9.47
C LEU A 49 3.77 -5.91 -8.63
N GLN A 50 4.51 -6.85 -9.24
CA GLN A 50 5.56 -7.58 -8.55
C GLN A 50 6.69 -6.65 -8.12
N LYS A 51 7.12 -5.75 -9.01
CA LYS A 51 8.11 -4.71 -8.71
C LYS A 51 7.60 -3.76 -7.63
N ALA A 52 6.32 -3.40 -7.63
CA ALA A 52 5.70 -2.58 -6.59
C ALA A 52 5.70 -3.27 -5.21
N ILE A 53 5.44 -4.58 -5.13
CA ILE A 53 5.51 -5.35 -3.87
C ILE A 53 6.94 -5.38 -3.32
N GLU A 54 7.92 -5.63 -4.20
CA GLU A 54 9.34 -5.62 -3.83
C GLU A 54 9.78 -4.23 -3.35
N TYR A 55 9.41 -3.19 -4.10
CA TYR A 55 9.77 -1.81 -3.77
C TYR A 55 9.11 -1.32 -2.49
N PHE A 56 7.84 -1.64 -2.26
CA PHE A 56 7.13 -1.32 -1.02
C PHE A 56 7.82 -1.96 0.18
N SER A 57 8.23 -3.23 0.06
CA SER A 57 8.93 -3.93 1.13
C SER A 57 10.28 -3.29 1.47
N VAL A 58 11.05 -2.84 0.46
CA VAL A 58 12.36 -2.21 0.66
C VAL A 58 12.25 -0.78 1.18
N ARG A 59 11.45 0.06 0.53
CA ARG A 59 11.30 1.48 0.85
C ARG A 59 10.64 1.69 2.21
N TYR A 60 9.67 0.85 2.55
CA TYR A 60 9.00 0.93 3.85
C TYR A 60 9.90 0.51 5.02
N LEU A 61 10.88 -0.37 4.79
CA LEU A 61 11.89 -0.69 5.79
C LEU A 61 12.90 0.47 5.98
N ASP A 62 13.16 1.25 4.93
CA ASP A 62 14.23 2.26 4.91
C ASP A 62 13.76 3.69 5.26
N GLU A 63 12.54 4.10 4.86
CA GLU A 63 12.02 5.47 5.03
C GLU A 63 11.52 5.81 6.46
N THR A 64 11.64 4.90 7.42
CA THR A 64 11.17 5.13 8.81
C THR A 64 12.12 5.98 9.67
N GLN A 65 12.74 7.03 9.12
CA GLN A 65 13.83 7.72 9.79
C GLN A 65 13.47 9.14 10.27
N THR A 66 12.43 9.25 11.09
CA THR A 66 12.39 10.31 12.13
C THR A 66 12.17 9.67 13.50
N GLU A 67 12.83 10.21 14.53
CA GLU A 67 12.73 9.68 15.90
C GLU A 67 11.28 9.75 16.42
N THR A 68 10.52 10.77 16.03
CA THR A 68 9.10 10.93 16.40
C THR A 68 8.22 9.86 15.76
N ASP A 69 8.45 9.51 14.49
CA ASP A 69 7.68 8.46 13.83
C ASP A 69 7.98 7.10 14.45
N ALA A 70 9.25 6.79 14.72
CA ALA A 70 9.63 5.55 15.41
C ALA A 70 8.96 5.43 16.79
N MET A 71 8.85 6.53 17.53
CA MET A 71 8.11 6.56 18.80
C MET A 71 6.61 6.29 18.60
N LEU A 72 5.96 6.99 17.67
CA LEU A 72 4.52 6.81 17.41
C LEU A 72 4.18 5.40 16.91
N ASP A 73 5.08 4.81 16.13
CA ASP A 73 4.99 3.44 15.65
C ASP A 73 5.15 2.45 16.82
N ALA A 74 6.09 2.70 17.74
CA ALA A 74 6.24 1.91 18.97
C ALA A 74 4.99 1.96 19.87
N PHE A 75 4.24 3.07 19.84
CA PHE A 75 2.97 3.22 20.55
C PHE A 75 1.74 2.75 19.74
N ASN A 76 1.92 2.20 18.54
CA ASN A 76 0.84 1.73 17.66
C ASN A 76 -0.27 2.78 17.44
N VAL A 77 0.13 4.04 17.24
CA VAL A 77 -0.84 5.11 17.02
C VAL A 77 -1.46 4.99 15.63
N ALA A 78 -2.79 4.88 15.56
CA ALA A 78 -3.53 4.88 14.31
C ALA A 78 -3.65 6.31 13.76
N ARG A 79 -3.08 6.53 12.58
CA ARG A 79 -2.95 7.88 11.98
C ARG A 79 -3.07 7.91 10.45
N LEU A 80 -2.99 6.75 9.80
CA LEU A 80 -3.07 6.66 8.35
C LEU A 80 -4.51 6.38 7.95
N SER A 81 -5.05 7.19 7.06
CA SER A 81 -6.38 7.00 6.51
C SER A 81 -6.36 6.02 5.33
N THR A 82 -7.55 5.56 4.96
CA THR A 82 -7.80 4.78 3.75
C THR A 82 -7.31 5.51 2.49
N ASP A 83 -7.45 6.84 2.44
CA ASP A 83 -6.96 7.63 1.31
C ASP A 83 -5.43 7.71 1.29
N ASP A 84 -4.76 7.83 2.45
CA ASP A 84 -3.30 7.81 2.54
C ASP A 84 -2.71 6.48 2.03
N ILE A 85 -3.35 5.36 2.37
CA ILE A 85 -2.98 4.04 1.87
C ILE A 85 -3.15 3.97 0.35
N ALA A 86 -4.27 4.45 -0.16
CA ALA A 86 -4.55 4.39 -1.59
C ALA A 86 -3.61 5.29 -2.43
N ASP A 87 -3.28 6.47 -1.92
CA ASP A 87 -2.37 7.39 -2.58
C ASP A 87 -0.93 6.88 -2.53
N GLY A 88 -0.51 6.30 -1.40
CA GLY A 88 0.78 5.62 -1.27
C GLY A 88 0.94 4.46 -2.25
N LEU A 89 -0.09 3.63 -2.41
CA LEU A 89 -0.09 2.53 -3.38
C LEU A 89 0.01 3.03 -4.82
N LYS A 90 -0.71 4.10 -5.18
CA LYS A 90 -0.61 4.70 -6.52
C LYS A 90 0.77 5.27 -6.79
N ALA A 91 1.40 5.93 -5.81
CA ALA A 91 2.74 6.46 -5.93
C ALA A 91 3.76 5.34 -6.16
N VAL A 92 3.68 4.24 -5.40
CA VAL A 92 4.55 3.08 -5.55
C VAL A 92 4.38 2.41 -6.91
N LEU A 93 3.14 2.29 -7.40
CA LEU A 93 2.87 1.75 -8.73
C LEU A 93 3.42 2.66 -9.83
N PHE A 94 3.30 3.98 -9.69
CA PHE A 94 3.87 4.94 -10.62
C PHE A 94 5.40 4.88 -10.64
N ASP A 95 6.04 4.72 -9.48
CA ASP A 95 7.50 4.55 -9.39
C ASP A 95 7.97 3.18 -9.93
N ALA A 96 7.06 2.19 -9.98
CA ALA A 96 7.34 0.84 -10.45
C ALA A 96 7.12 0.65 -11.97
N GLU A 97 6.30 1.48 -12.62
CA GLU A 97 6.20 1.57 -14.09
C GLU A 97 7.55 1.94 -14.74
#